data_AF-A0A0R0DTW7-F1
#
_entry.id   AF-A0A0R0DTW7-F1
#
_cell.length_a   1.000
_cell.length_b   1.000
_cell.length_c   1.000
_cell.angle_alpha   90.00
_cell.angle_beta   90.00
_cell.angle_gamma   90.00
#
_symmetry.space_group_name_H-M   'P 1'
#
loop_
_entity.id
_entity.type
_entity.pdbx_description
1 polymer ?
#
loop_
_entity_poly.entity_id
_entity_poly.type
_entity_poly.pdbx_seq_one_letter_code
_entity_poly.pdbx_strand_id
1 'polypeptide(L)'
;MRTAAYRSVAAVLPSLFSAAAALAAGDDCLLPERFDLPVLEGCRQAAPGTLELSADALARLPFNADGLATVLAAGQFYYVRRDGHYLPVITFDNGADYFSEGLVRAVVGGKLGYYDTGLQPAFAARFDWGWPFEDGEALVCEGCRRGETDADGHTPMIGGRRYRIDRHGNPLPESP
;
A
#
# COMPACT_ATOMS: atom_id res chain seq x y z
N MET A 1 47.88 -39.18 -48.50
CA MET A 1 47.65 -37.74 -48.76
C MET A 1 46.62 -37.25 -47.75
N ARG A 2 47.00 -36.37 -46.82
CA ARG A 2 46.13 -35.86 -45.74
C ARG A 2 45.36 -34.64 -46.22
N THR A 3 44.05 -34.74 -46.34
CA THR A 3 43.13 -33.62 -46.57
C THR A 3 42.71 -33.02 -45.22
N ALA A 4 42.99 -31.72 -45.04
CA ALA A 4 42.59 -30.96 -43.85
C ALA A 4 41.11 -30.58 -43.97
N ALA A 5 40.29 -31.00 -42.99
CA ALA A 5 38.91 -30.58 -42.87
C ALA A 5 38.85 -29.28 -42.04
N TYR A 6 38.38 -28.19 -42.66
CA TYR A 6 38.07 -26.94 -41.98
C TYR A 6 36.84 -27.14 -41.09
N ARG A 7 36.97 -26.92 -39.78
CA ARG A 7 35.83 -26.85 -38.85
C ARG A 7 35.30 -25.43 -38.83
N SER A 8 34.09 -25.22 -39.35
CA SER A 8 33.35 -23.97 -39.21
C SER A 8 32.98 -23.77 -37.74
N VAL A 9 33.48 -22.70 -37.12
CA VAL A 9 33.05 -22.26 -35.79
C VAL A 9 31.77 -21.46 -35.96
N ALA A 10 30.63 -22.03 -35.56
CA ALA A 10 29.38 -21.28 -35.46
C ALA A 10 29.47 -20.33 -34.26
N ALA A 11 29.54 -19.03 -34.52
CA ALA A 11 29.46 -18.00 -33.49
C ALA A 11 28.00 -17.89 -33.03
N VAL A 12 27.71 -18.37 -31.83
CA VAL A 12 26.44 -18.11 -31.14
C VAL A 12 26.50 -16.67 -30.64
N LEU A 13 25.75 -15.77 -31.29
CA LEU A 13 25.56 -14.40 -30.80
C LEU A 13 24.78 -14.47 -29.49
N PRO A 14 25.30 -13.94 -28.37
CA PRO A 14 24.53 -13.88 -27.14
C PRO A 14 23.40 -12.87 -27.33
N SER A 15 22.16 -13.36 -27.32
CA SER A 15 20.98 -12.50 -27.21
C SER A 15 21.08 -11.71 -25.90
N LEU A 16 21.34 -10.41 -26.04
CA LEU A 16 21.25 -9.45 -24.95
C LEU A 16 19.78 -9.32 -24.57
N PHE A 17 19.34 -10.12 -23.60
CA PHE A 17 18.14 -9.79 -22.84
C PHE A 17 18.46 -8.51 -22.06
N SER A 18 17.91 -7.39 -22.52
CA SER A 18 17.88 -6.16 -21.71
C SER A 18 17.12 -6.47 -20.43
N ALA A 19 17.83 -6.62 -19.32
CA ALA A 19 17.22 -6.59 -18.01
C ALA A 19 16.68 -5.17 -17.82
N ALA A 20 15.37 -5.01 -17.95
CA ALA A 20 14.70 -3.86 -17.38
C ALA A 20 14.94 -3.93 -15.88
N ALA A 21 15.90 -3.17 -15.38
CA ALA A 21 16.05 -2.93 -13.96
C ALA A 21 14.78 -2.20 -13.52
N ALA A 22 13.82 -2.95 -12.98
CA ALA A 22 12.81 -2.37 -12.14
C ALA A 22 13.57 -1.62 -11.05
N LEU A 23 13.41 -0.30 -10.97
CA LEU A 23 13.86 0.46 -9.80
C LEU A 23 13.15 -0.19 -8.60
N ALA A 24 13.89 -0.98 -7.83
CA ALA A 24 13.42 -1.40 -6.53
C ALA A 24 13.18 -0.11 -5.75
N ALA A 25 11.91 0.21 -5.47
CA ALA A 25 11.60 1.22 -4.49
C ALA A 25 12.34 0.81 -3.22
N GLY A 26 13.23 1.68 -2.73
CA GLY A 26 13.99 1.40 -1.51
C GLY A 26 13.04 1.03 -0.38
N ASP A 27 13.50 0.15 0.50
CA ASP A 27 12.79 -0.21 1.73
C ASP A 27 12.89 0.89 2.79
N ASP A 28 13.76 1.89 2.58
CA ASP A 28 13.88 3.08 3.43
C ASP A 28 12.54 3.81 3.60
N CYS A 29 12.27 4.24 4.83
CA CYS A 29 11.15 5.13 5.10
C CYS A 29 11.49 6.56 4.70
N LEU A 30 10.54 7.26 4.08
CA LEU A 30 10.59 8.68 3.74
C LEU A 30 9.55 9.45 4.56
N LEU A 31 9.80 10.74 4.77
CA LEU A 31 8.84 11.66 5.40
C LEU A 31 8.03 12.41 4.32
N PRO A 32 6.79 11.99 4.01
CA PRO A 32 6.02 12.54 2.90
C PRO A 32 5.56 13.98 3.08
N GLU A 33 5.46 14.45 4.32
CA GLU A 33 5.04 15.82 4.66
C GLU A 33 6.13 16.87 4.37
N ARG A 34 7.32 16.45 3.92
CA ARG A 34 8.46 17.33 3.63
C ARG A 34 8.76 17.34 2.13
N PHE A 35 9.02 18.53 1.59
CA PHE A 35 9.16 18.76 0.15
C PHE A 35 10.21 17.88 -0.53
N ASP A 36 11.29 17.54 0.18
CA ASP A 36 12.40 16.73 -0.32
C ASP A 36 12.28 15.22 -0.02
N LEU A 37 11.14 14.78 0.55
CA LEU A 37 10.90 13.38 0.96
C LEU A 37 12.12 12.76 1.67
N PRO A 38 12.65 13.38 2.73
CA PRO A 38 13.92 12.97 3.30
C PRO A 38 13.79 11.59 3.93
N VAL A 39 14.87 10.82 3.84
CA VAL A 39 14.97 9.51 4.47
C VAL A 39 14.89 9.64 5.99
N LEU A 40 14.03 8.83 6.59
CA LEU A 40 13.94 8.64 8.03
C LEU A 40 14.92 7.54 8.44
N GLU A 41 16.16 7.93 8.72
CA GLU A 41 17.19 7.02 9.24
C GLU A 41 16.68 6.16 10.39
N GLY A 42 16.97 4.86 10.39
CA GLY A 42 16.49 3.93 11.41
C GLY A 42 15.01 3.54 11.28
N CYS A 43 14.43 3.71 10.08
CA CYS A 43 13.15 3.14 9.68
C CYS A 43 13.26 2.47 8.30
N ARG A 44 12.75 1.25 8.16
CA ARG A 44 12.61 0.56 6.87
C ARG A 44 11.38 -0.36 6.84
N GLN A 45 10.91 -0.72 5.66
CA GLN A 45 9.93 -1.79 5.46
C GLN A 45 10.65 -3.15 5.47
N ALA A 46 10.52 -3.91 6.55
CA ALA A 46 11.16 -5.22 6.69
C ALA A 46 10.45 -6.33 5.89
N ALA A 47 9.14 -6.17 5.68
CA ALA A 47 8.30 -7.02 4.85
C ALA A 47 7.06 -6.22 4.40
N PRO A 48 6.30 -6.65 3.38
CA PRO A 48 5.07 -5.96 2.98
C PRO A 48 4.16 -5.69 4.17
N GLY A 49 3.84 -4.40 4.41
CA GLY A 49 3.00 -3.97 5.52
C GLY A 49 3.66 -3.97 6.91
N THR A 50 4.95 -4.31 7.01
CA THR A 50 5.70 -4.40 8.28
C THR A 50 6.87 -3.42 8.28
N LEU A 51 6.87 -2.47 9.23
CA LEU A 51 7.97 -1.54 9.48
C LEU A 51 8.88 -2.05 10.61
N GLU A 52 10.18 -1.89 10.40
CA GLU A 52 11.16 -1.78 11.46
C GLU A 52 11.37 -0.29 11.75
N LEU A 53 11.11 0.15 12.97
CA LEU A 53 11.21 1.53 13.40
C LEU A 53 11.98 1.62 14.72
N SER A 54 13.15 2.27 14.69
CA SER A 54 13.95 2.51 15.89
C SER A 54 13.31 3.56 16.80
N ALA A 55 13.66 3.54 18.09
CA ALA A 55 13.20 4.55 19.05
C ALA A 55 13.63 5.98 18.65
N ASP A 56 14.85 6.14 18.12
CA ASP A 56 15.36 7.44 17.66
C ASP A 56 14.65 7.94 16.40
N ALA A 57 14.25 7.04 15.51
CA ALA A 57 13.41 7.38 14.36
C ALA A 57 12.00 7.79 14.82
N LEU A 58 11.39 7.00 15.72
CA LEU A 58 10.08 7.30 16.31
C LEU A 58 10.05 8.69 16.97
N ALA A 59 11.09 9.04 17.74
CA ALA A 59 11.18 10.33 18.41
C ALA A 59 11.31 11.55 17.46
N ARG A 60 11.74 11.33 16.20
CA ARG A 60 11.90 12.38 15.19
C ARG A 60 10.68 12.56 14.28
N LEU A 61 9.67 11.69 14.40
CA LEU A 61 8.47 11.77 13.56
C LEU A 61 7.66 13.05 13.84
N PRO A 62 7.16 13.71 12.78
CA PRO A 62 6.34 14.91 12.91
C PRO A 62 4.89 14.55 13.27
N PHE A 63 4.65 14.18 14.53
CA PHE A 63 3.30 13.85 14.99
C PHE A 63 2.37 15.08 15.01
N ASN A 64 1.17 14.91 14.47
CA ASN A 64 0.10 15.90 14.53
C ASN A 64 -0.57 15.96 15.92
N ALA A 65 -1.64 16.75 16.04
CA ALA A 65 -2.39 16.94 17.28
C ALA A 65 -3.05 15.65 17.80
N ASP A 66 -3.41 14.74 16.89
CA ASP A 66 -3.99 13.43 17.23
C ASP A 66 -2.92 12.38 17.58
N GLY A 67 -1.64 12.76 17.54
CA GLY A 67 -0.53 11.87 17.85
C GLY A 67 -0.20 10.89 16.72
N LEU A 68 -0.55 11.24 15.48
CA LEU A 68 -0.26 10.48 14.27
C LEU A 68 0.81 11.17 13.43
N ALA A 69 1.71 10.38 12.87
CA ALA A 69 2.66 10.79 11.85
C ALA A 69 2.51 9.90 10.61
N THR A 70 2.89 10.40 9.45
CA THR A 70 2.87 9.66 8.19
C THR A 70 4.29 9.28 7.79
N VAL A 71 4.49 8.03 7.33
CA VAL A 71 5.73 7.60 6.65
C VAL A 71 5.39 6.90 5.35
N LEU A 72 6.28 7.01 4.36
CA LEU A 72 6.18 6.33 3.07
C LEU A 72 7.34 5.34 2.96
N ALA A 73 7.07 4.05 2.76
CA ALA A 73 8.11 3.05 2.57
C ALA A 73 7.70 2.06 1.47
N ALA A 74 8.60 1.76 0.52
CA ALA A 74 8.33 0.90 -0.63
C ALA A 74 7.01 1.22 -1.38
N GLY A 75 6.68 2.51 -1.52
CA GLY A 75 5.46 2.98 -2.18
C GLY A 75 4.16 2.81 -1.38
N GLN A 76 4.25 2.40 -0.12
CA GLN A 76 3.13 2.22 0.81
C GLN A 76 3.16 3.30 1.89
N PHE A 77 2.04 3.98 2.09
CA PHE A 77 1.87 4.90 3.21
C PHE A 77 1.53 4.14 4.50
N TYR A 78 1.99 4.70 5.62
CA TYR A 78 1.70 4.23 6.96
C TYR A 78 1.34 5.40 7.85
N TYR A 79 0.35 5.18 8.71
CA TYR A 79 0.21 5.98 9.93
C TYR A 79 1.02 5.34 11.05
N VAL A 80 1.66 6.19 11.87
CA VAL A 80 2.47 5.79 13.02
C VAL A 80 2.02 6.61 14.22
N ARG A 81 1.79 5.94 15.34
CA ARG A 81 1.48 6.55 16.65
C ARG A 81 2.73 6.76 17.49
N ARG A 82 2.61 7.61 18.52
CA ARG A 82 3.70 7.92 19.47
C ARG A 82 4.23 6.72 20.26
N ASP A 83 3.43 5.68 20.42
CA ASP A 83 3.82 4.42 21.06
C ASP A 83 4.50 3.44 20.08
N GLY A 84 4.69 3.83 18.83
CA GLY A 84 5.30 3.01 17.77
C GLY A 84 4.33 2.07 17.08
N HIS A 85 3.05 2.03 17.48
CA HIS A 85 2.05 1.29 16.73
C HIS A 85 1.85 1.93 15.35
N TYR A 86 1.74 1.13 14.29
CA TYR A 86 1.61 1.63 12.92
C TYR A 86 0.62 0.82 12.10
N LEU A 87 0.17 1.41 10.99
CA LEU A 87 -0.87 0.83 10.13
C LEU A 87 -0.57 1.13 8.65
N PRO A 88 -0.48 0.11 7.76
CA PRO A 88 -0.33 0.31 6.30
C PRO A 88 -1.64 0.75 5.65
N VAL A 89 -1.87 2.06 5.58
CA VAL A 89 -3.09 2.67 5.02
C VAL A 89 -3.04 2.75 3.51
N ILE A 90 -4.19 2.69 2.83
CA ILE A 90 -4.16 2.78 1.37
C ILE A 90 -3.62 4.14 0.90
N THR A 91 -3.05 4.18 -0.30
CA THR A 91 -2.71 5.45 -0.94
C THR A 91 -3.96 6.06 -1.56
N PHE A 92 -4.24 7.33 -1.25
CA PHE A 92 -5.33 8.10 -1.83
C PHE A 92 -4.85 9.53 -2.11
N ASP A 93 -5.17 10.06 -3.29
CA ASP A 93 -4.77 11.41 -3.74
C ASP A 93 -3.29 11.75 -3.48
N ASN A 94 -2.39 10.83 -3.88
CA ASN A 94 -0.94 10.93 -3.69
C ASN A 94 -0.44 10.94 -2.23
N GLY A 95 -1.31 10.62 -1.26
CA GLY A 95 -0.99 10.60 0.16
C GLY A 95 -1.50 9.35 0.89
N ALA A 96 -1.32 9.34 2.21
CA ALA A 96 -2.03 8.43 3.10
C ALA A 96 -3.53 8.72 3.04
N ASP A 97 -4.36 7.66 3.01
CA ASP A 97 -5.81 7.81 3.09
C ASP A 97 -6.24 8.60 4.33
N TYR A 98 -7.22 9.48 4.17
CA TYR A 98 -7.70 10.32 5.26
C TYR A 98 -8.67 9.55 6.16
N PHE A 99 -8.83 10.04 7.39
CA PHE A 99 -9.91 9.58 8.26
C PHE A 99 -11.24 10.19 7.80
N SER A 100 -12.22 9.34 7.54
CA SER A 100 -13.62 9.75 7.35
C SER A 100 -14.45 9.21 8.50
N GLU A 101 -15.21 10.10 9.15
CA GLU A 101 -15.97 9.80 10.37
C GLU A 101 -15.16 9.10 11.49
N GLY A 102 -13.85 9.35 11.53
CA GLY A 102 -12.93 8.74 12.50
C GLY A 102 -12.43 7.35 12.12
N LEU A 103 -12.67 6.88 10.89
CA LEU A 103 -12.15 5.62 10.36
C LEU A 103 -11.27 5.83 9.12
N VAL A 104 -10.20 5.06 8.99
CA VAL A 104 -9.31 5.03 7.81
C VAL A 104 -9.26 3.62 7.21
N ARG A 105 -9.07 3.52 5.89
CA ARG A 105 -8.90 2.24 5.20
C ARG A 105 -7.44 1.79 5.21
N ALA A 106 -7.22 0.53 5.57
CA ALA A 106 -5.89 -0.07 5.56
C ALA A 106 -5.93 -1.52 5.08
N VAL A 107 -4.82 -2.00 4.51
CA VAL A 107 -4.69 -3.38 4.02
C VAL A 107 -3.77 -4.15 4.95
N VAL A 108 -4.37 -5.06 5.72
CA VAL A 108 -3.65 -5.94 6.66
C VAL A 108 -3.99 -7.37 6.31
N GLY A 109 -2.97 -8.23 6.18
CA GLY A 109 -3.18 -9.63 5.78
C GLY A 109 -3.80 -9.78 4.38
N GLY A 110 -3.60 -8.81 3.49
CA GLY A 110 -4.14 -8.82 2.13
C GLY A 110 -5.62 -8.49 2.01
N LYS A 111 -6.28 -8.09 3.11
CA LYS A 111 -7.67 -7.62 3.11
C LYS A 111 -7.76 -6.19 3.59
N LEU A 112 -8.67 -5.45 2.98
CA LEU A 112 -9.06 -4.12 3.41
C LEU A 112 -9.93 -4.21 4.67
N GLY A 113 -9.59 -3.37 5.64
CA GLY A 113 -10.37 -3.12 6.84
C GLY A 113 -10.44 -1.63 7.14
N TYR A 114 -11.24 -1.31 8.15
CA TYR A 114 -11.42 0.05 8.65
C TYR A 114 -10.88 0.14 10.06
N TYR A 115 -10.12 1.19 10.34
CA TYR A 115 -9.37 1.35 11.58
C TYR A 115 -9.63 2.72 12.18
N ASP A 116 -9.71 2.81 13.50
CA ASP A 116 -9.89 4.07 14.20
C ASP A 116 -8.59 4.90 14.26
N THR A 117 -8.66 6.08 14.86
CA THR A 117 -7.48 6.96 15.07
C THR A 117 -6.47 6.39 16.08
N GLY A 118 -6.87 5.39 16.87
CA GLY A 118 -5.98 4.53 17.65
C GLY A 118 -5.26 3.47 16.82
N LEU A 119 -5.51 3.44 15.51
CA LEU A 119 -5.07 2.44 14.54
C LEU A 119 -5.58 1.03 14.87
N GLN A 120 -6.66 0.91 15.66
CA GLN A 120 -7.29 -0.36 15.99
C GLN A 120 -8.37 -0.70 14.98
N PRO A 121 -8.54 -1.98 14.61
CA PRO A 121 -9.60 -2.38 13.70
C PRO A 121 -10.97 -2.09 14.32
N ALA A 122 -11.85 -1.40 13.59
CA ALA A 122 -13.24 -1.23 14.00
C ALA A 122 -14.01 -2.56 13.98
N PHE A 123 -13.60 -3.47 13.08
CA PHE A 123 -14.05 -4.85 12.94
C PHE A 123 -13.03 -5.62 12.10
N ALA A 124 -13.19 -6.95 11.98
CA ALA A 124 -12.25 -7.79 11.23
C ALA A 124 -12.17 -7.40 9.74
N ALA A 125 -10.94 -7.15 9.25
CA ALA A 125 -10.68 -6.88 7.84
C ALA A 125 -11.04 -8.10 6.97
N ARG A 126 -11.91 -7.89 5.97
CA ARG A 126 -12.41 -8.99 5.11
C ARG A 126 -12.70 -8.58 3.68
N PHE A 127 -12.57 -7.30 3.34
CA PHE A 127 -12.94 -6.78 2.04
C PHE A 127 -11.77 -6.80 1.06
N ASP A 128 -12.06 -6.86 -0.23
CA ASP A 128 -11.06 -6.66 -1.28
C ASP A 128 -10.94 -5.18 -1.68
N TRP A 129 -11.99 -4.40 -1.44
CA TRP A 129 -11.98 -2.95 -1.56
C TRP A 129 -13.07 -2.29 -0.70
N GLY A 130 -12.91 -1.00 -0.41
CA GLY A 130 -13.86 -0.20 0.35
C GLY A 130 -13.70 1.28 0.04
N TRP A 131 -14.82 2.00 0.10
CA TRP A 131 -14.87 3.46 0.04
C TRP A 131 -14.88 4.06 1.45
N PRO A 132 -14.57 5.34 1.63
CA PRO A 132 -14.68 6.00 2.94
C PRO A 132 -16.09 5.86 3.51
N PHE A 133 -16.20 5.96 4.83
CA PHE A 133 -17.51 6.09 5.47
C PHE A 133 -18.08 7.48 5.21
N GLU A 134 -19.34 7.54 4.80
CA GLU A 134 -20.14 8.74 4.61
C GLU A 134 -21.56 8.46 5.09
N ASP A 135 -22.12 9.35 5.91
CA ASP A 135 -23.44 9.21 6.54
C ASP A 135 -23.62 7.88 7.30
N GLY A 136 -22.55 7.40 7.94
CA GLY A 136 -22.53 6.15 8.70
C GLY A 136 -22.52 4.87 7.86
N GLU A 137 -22.38 4.97 6.54
CA GLU A 137 -22.32 3.84 5.61
C GLU A 137 -21.01 3.83 4.79
N ALA A 138 -20.59 2.66 4.34
CA ALA A 138 -19.52 2.55 3.34
C ALA A 138 -19.87 1.53 2.28
N LEU A 139 -19.61 1.84 1.00
CA LEU A 139 -19.60 0.83 -0.05
C LEU A 139 -18.35 -0.05 0.12
N VAL A 140 -18.53 -1.37 0.01
CA VAL A 140 -17.44 -2.34 0.05
C VAL A 140 -17.56 -3.34 -1.10
N CYS A 141 -16.46 -4.04 -1.39
CA CYS A 141 -16.47 -5.14 -2.33
C CYS A 141 -15.74 -6.38 -1.80
N GLU A 142 -16.36 -7.54 -2.01
CA GLU A 142 -15.77 -8.86 -1.80
C GLU A 142 -15.67 -9.62 -3.12
N GLY A 143 -14.54 -10.26 -3.37
CA GLY A 143 -14.21 -10.91 -4.63
C GLY A 143 -13.89 -9.94 -5.77
N CYS A 144 -13.71 -8.65 -5.47
CA CYS A 144 -13.22 -7.70 -6.45
C CYS A 144 -11.72 -7.89 -6.73
N ARG A 145 -11.30 -7.61 -7.96
CA ARG A 145 -9.89 -7.47 -8.32
C ARG A 145 -9.63 -6.13 -8.97
N ARG A 146 -8.39 -5.66 -8.92
CA ARG A 146 -7.98 -4.49 -9.71
C ARG A 146 -8.07 -4.81 -11.21
N GLY A 147 -8.59 -3.85 -11.96
CA GLY A 147 -8.61 -3.85 -13.42
C GLY A 147 -7.34 -3.25 -14.01
N GLU A 148 -7.39 -2.96 -15.31
CA GLU A 148 -6.34 -2.20 -15.99
C GLU A 148 -6.46 -0.73 -15.61
N THR A 149 -5.33 -0.10 -15.29
CA THR A 149 -5.25 1.34 -15.01
C THR A 149 -5.45 2.12 -16.31
N ASP A 150 -6.34 3.10 -16.31
CA ASP A 150 -6.58 3.96 -17.46
C ASP A 150 -5.50 5.04 -17.64
N ALA A 151 -5.64 5.87 -18.68
CA ALA A 151 -4.68 6.92 -19.01
C ALA A 151 -4.60 8.03 -17.95
N ASP A 152 -5.63 8.16 -17.12
CA ASP A 152 -5.72 9.14 -16.04
C ASP A 152 -5.21 8.57 -14.71
N GLY A 153 -4.74 7.31 -14.70
CA GLY A 153 -4.21 6.65 -13.53
C GLY A 153 -5.29 6.00 -12.65
N HIS A 154 -6.54 5.93 -13.10
CA HIS A 154 -7.61 5.28 -12.35
C HIS A 154 -7.61 3.78 -12.57
N THR A 155 -7.60 3.02 -11.47
CA THR A 155 -7.71 1.56 -11.49
C THR A 155 -9.10 1.12 -11.02
N PRO A 156 -9.97 0.61 -11.91
CA PRO A 156 -11.29 0.18 -11.51
C PRO A 156 -11.21 -1.13 -10.70
N MET A 157 -12.13 -1.30 -9.75
CA MET A 157 -12.38 -2.61 -9.15
C MET A 157 -13.37 -3.38 -10.04
N ILE A 158 -13.04 -4.60 -10.43
CA ILE A 158 -13.82 -5.44 -11.36
C ILE A 158 -14.31 -6.70 -10.65
N GLY A 159 -15.53 -7.14 -10.99
CA GLY A 159 -16.15 -8.34 -10.45
C GLY A 159 -16.63 -8.14 -9.02
N GLY A 160 -16.72 -9.24 -8.28
CA GLY A 160 -17.11 -9.28 -6.88
C GLY A 160 -18.57 -8.88 -6.59
N ARG A 161 -18.94 -9.02 -5.32
CA ARG A 161 -20.21 -8.52 -4.78
C ARG A 161 -19.94 -7.18 -4.11
N ARG A 162 -20.62 -6.12 -4.57
CA ARG A 162 -20.65 -4.80 -3.94
C ARG A 162 -21.88 -4.67 -3.08
N TYR A 163 -21.72 -4.11 -1.89
CA TYR A 163 -22.83 -3.84 -0.98
C TYR A 163 -22.40 -2.77 0.03
N ARG A 164 -23.37 -2.15 0.71
CA ARG A 164 -23.09 -1.17 1.77
C ARG A 164 -23.00 -1.85 3.12
N ILE A 165 -22.19 -1.29 4.01
CA ILE A 165 -22.07 -1.71 5.41
C ILE A 165 -22.31 -0.54 6.35
N ASP A 166 -22.78 -0.84 7.55
CA ASP A 166 -22.74 0.09 8.68
C ASP A 166 -21.32 0.20 9.27
N ARG A 167 -21.15 1.10 10.25
CA ARG A 167 -19.88 1.30 10.97
C ARG A 167 -19.40 0.11 11.80
N HIS A 168 -20.22 -0.92 11.96
CA HIS A 168 -19.86 -2.17 12.63
C HIS A 168 -19.50 -3.28 11.62
N GLY A 169 -19.53 -2.97 10.32
CA GLY A 169 -19.21 -3.91 9.25
C GLY A 169 -20.37 -4.84 8.90
N ASN A 170 -21.60 -4.56 9.34
CA ASN A 170 -22.78 -5.35 9.00
C ASN A 170 -23.31 -4.90 7.63
N PRO A 171 -23.69 -5.84 6.74
CA PRO A 171 -24.35 -5.48 5.49
C PRO A 171 -25.65 -4.71 5.72
N LEU A 172 -25.85 -3.64 4.98
CA LEU A 172 -27.10 -2.88 4.95
C LEU A 172 -28.03 -3.42 3.87
N PRO A 173 -29.35 -3.23 4.01
CA PRO A 173 -30.30 -3.52 2.95
C PRO A 173 -29.93 -2.76 1.67
N GLU A 174 -30.18 -3.38 0.52
CA GLU A 174 -30.12 -2.66 -0.75
C GLU A 174 -31.15 -1.52 -0.70
N SER A 175 -30.75 -0.34 -1.18
CA SER A 175 -31.72 0.75 -1.36
C SER A 175 -32.76 0.29 -2.39
N PRO A 176 -34.07 0.53 -2.15
CA PRO A 176 -35.11 0.22 -3.12
C PRO A 176 -34.94 1.00 -4.43
#